data_AF-A0A937C4H7-F1
#
_entry.id   AF-A0A937C4H7-F1
#
_cell.length_a   1.000
_cell.length_b   1.000
_cell.length_c   1.000
_cell.angle_alpha   90.00
_cell.angle_beta   90.00
_cell.angle_gamma   90.00
#
_symmetry.space_group_name_H-M   'P 1'
#
loop_
_entity.id
_entity.type
_entity.pdbx_description
1 polymer ?
#
loop_
_entity_poly.entity_id
_entity_poly.type
_entity_poly.pdbx_seq_one_letter_code
_entity_poly.pdbx_strand_id
1 'polypeptide(L)'
;MKKTFFTGILIAVVFSSGAQVKCSINRAYAYFTVSIPGAQMVDEKGNPVPPVPQVERFIYAEGKGVNKPLVESVSYNNNRFTAVLTKVEGNTISAGKKSEDEKDVIIKARNGNTLWKLELQPVSDKPQDPSACRNILIKLKTAGKLCLYKVPGGESQLSTPPRY
;
A
#
# COMPACT_ATOMS: atom_id res chain seq x y z
N MET A 1 27.45 45.84 50.61
CA MET A 1 26.21 46.06 49.81
C MET A 1 26.45 45.59 48.38
N LYS A 2 25.51 44.80 47.83
CA LYS A 2 25.26 44.50 46.39
C LYS A 2 26.39 43.79 45.61
N LYS A 3 26.42 42.45 45.51
CA LYS A 3 25.64 41.54 44.64
C LYS A 3 25.66 41.92 43.15
N THR A 4 26.51 41.24 42.36
CA THR A 4 26.27 40.91 40.94
C THR A 4 27.11 39.67 40.57
N PHE A 5 26.66 38.53 41.09
CA PHE A 5 27.00 37.20 40.60
C PHE A 5 25.88 36.79 39.63
N PHE A 6 26.19 35.95 38.64
CA PHE A 6 25.24 35.29 37.71
C PHE A 6 24.64 36.13 36.56
N THR A 7 25.39 36.24 35.45
CA THR A 7 24.76 36.37 34.12
C THR A 7 25.59 35.62 33.07
N GLY A 8 25.84 34.34 33.33
CA GLY A 8 26.41 33.43 32.34
C GLY A 8 25.66 32.12 32.44
N ILE A 9 25.34 31.54 31.27
CA ILE A 9 24.64 30.26 31.10
C ILE A 9 23.12 30.41 31.20
N LEU A 10 22.45 30.30 30.04
CA LEU A 10 21.42 29.28 29.75
C LEU A 10 20.49 29.74 28.60
N ILE A 11 21.04 30.01 27.43
CA ILE A 11 20.25 30.03 26.18
C ILE A 11 20.86 28.99 25.24
N ALA A 12 20.94 27.75 25.71
CA ALA A 12 20.98 26.59 24.84
C ALA A 12 19.52 26.15 24.68
N VAL A 13 18.74 26.93 23.94
CA VAL A 13 17.40 26.51 23.51
C VAL A 13 17.63 25.29 22.65
N VAL A 14 17.29 24.16 23.25
CA VAL A 14 17.32 22.83 22.70
C VAL A 14 16.46 22.87 21.45
N PHE A 15 17.09 23.03 20.28
CA PHE A 15 16.50 22.63 19.02
C PHE A 15 16.40 21.11 19.08
N SER A 16 15.42 20.59 19.82
CA SER A 16 14.96 19.23 19.68
C SER A 16 14.31 19.15 18.31
N SER A 17 15.15 19.00 17.29
CA SER A 17 14.73 18.69 15.94
C SER A 17 13.93 17.41 16.05
N GLY A 18 12.61 17.51 15.91
CA GLY A 18 11.76 16.35 15.75
C GLY A 18 12.27 15.58 14.55
N ALA A 19 13.05 14.52 14.79
CA ALA A 19 13.50 13.60 13.77
C ALA A 19 12.24 12.95 13.21
N GLN A 20 11.67 13.55 12.17
CA GLN A 20 10.54 12.99 11.44
C GLN A 20 10.92 11.57 11.06
N VAL A 21 10.25 10.59 11.67
CA VAL A 21 10.60 9.18 11.53
C VAL A 21 10.40 8.82 10.06
N LYS A 22 11.51 8.83 9.31
CA LYS A 22 11.48 8.54 7.89
C LYS A 22 11.03 7.10 7.73
N CYS A 23 9.94 6.90 7.00
CA CYS A 23 9.39 5.57 6.78
C CYS A 23 10.45 4.62 6.20
N SER A 24 10.35 3.34 6.53
CA SER A 24 11.17 2.32 5.87
C SER A 24 10.75 2.14 4.41
N ILE A 25 9.49 2.41 4.06
CA ILE A 25 9.02 2.43 2.66
C ILE A 25 9.47 3.74 1.98
N ASN A 26 10.09 3.61 0.81
CA ASN A 26 10.48 4.74 -0.04
C ASN A 26 9.44 5.01 -1.14
N ARG A 27 8.98 3.94 -1.79
CA ARG A 27 8.05 3.98 -2.92
C ARG A 27 7.00 2.89 -2.75
N ALA A 28 5.78 3.18 -3.17
CA ALA A 28 4.74 2.16 -3.27
C ALA A 28 3.91 2.40 -4.54
N TYR A 29 3.40 1.31 -5.09
CA TYR A 29 2.61 1.27 -6.31
C TYR A 29 1.38 0.41 -6.06
N ALA A 30 0.19 0.99 -6.20
CA ALA A 30 -1.07 0.32 -5.93
C ALA A 30 -1.75 -0.10 -7.22
N TYR A 31 -2.27 -1.33 -7.24
CA TYR A 31 -2.92 -1.91 -8.40
C TYR A 31 -4.16 -2.70 -7.99
N PHE A 32 -5.02 -2.93 -8.97
CA PHE A 32 -6.11 -3.86 -8.84
C PHE A 32 -6.39 -4.58 -10.15
N THR A 33 -6.99 -5.75 -10.03
CA THR A 33 -7.50 -6.57 -11.14
C THR A 33 -8.99 -6.77 -10.94
N VAL A 34 -9.71 -6.87 -12.05
CA VAL A 34 -11.15 -7.12 -12.06
C VAL A 34 -11.40 -8.38 -12.89
N SER A 35 -12.03 -9.38 -12.29
CA SER A 35 -12.49 -10.58 -12.98
C SER A 35 -14.01 -10.71 -12.86
N ILE A 36 -14.64 -11.19 -13.93
CA ILE A 36 -16.07 -11.48 -13.98
C ILE A 36 -16.19 -13.01 -14.06
N PRO A 37 -17.01 -13.64 -13.19
CA PRO A 37 -17.28 -15.08 -13.31
C PRO A 37 -17.88 -15.42 -14.68
N GLY A 38 -17.34 -16.44 -15.36
CA GLY A 38 -17.75 -16.80 -16.72
C GLY A 38 -19.14 -17.42 -16.83
N ALA A 39 -19.62 -18.09 -15.77
CA ALA A 39 -20.95 -18.68 -15.73
C ALA A 39 -21.98 -17.67 -15.19
N GLN A 40 -23.04 -17.41 -15.96
CA GLN A 40 -24.16 -16.60 -15.50
C GLN A 40 -24.97 -17.39 -14.48
N MET A 41 -25.01 -16.90 -13.25
CA MET A 41 -25.87 -17.47 -12.22
C MET A 41 -27.34 -17.20 -12.54
N VAL A 42 -28.21 -18.13 -12.17
CA VAL A 42 -29.67 -17.95 -12.21
C VAL A 42 -30.23 -18.00 -10.80
N ASP A 43 -31.30 -17.26 -10.53
CA ASP A 43 -32.04 -17.35 -9.27
C ASP A 43 -32.91 -18.62 -9.21
N GLU A 44 -33.62 -18.81 -8.10
CA GLU A 44 -34.53 -19.96 -7.90
C GLU A 44 -35.67 -20.04 -8.94
N LYS A 45 -35.94 -18.95 -9.68
CA LYS A 45 -36.97 -18.84 -10.71
C LYS A 45 -36.40 -18.95 -12.13
N GLY A 46 -35.09 -19.17 -12.27
CA GLY A 46 -34.40 -19.21 -13.56
C GLY A 46 -34.09 -17.84 -14.15
N ASN A 47 -34.29 -16.74 -13.41
CA ASN A 47 -33.92 -15.42 -13.91
C ASN A 47 -32.41 -15.23 -13.82
N PRO A 48 -31.78 -14.60 -14.82
CA PRO A 48 -30.36 -14.35 -14.78
C PRO A 48 -29.99 -13.34 -13.69
N VAL A 49 -28.99 -13.69 -12.89
CA VAL A 49 -28.38 -12.82 -11.87
C VAL A 49 -27.21 -12.08 -12.51
N PRO A 50 -27.17 -10.72 -12.44
CA PRO A 50 -26.02 -9.96 -12.91
C PRO A 50 -24.74 -10.41 -12.21
N PRO A 51 -23.64 -10.66 -12.95
CA PRO A 51 -22.41 -11.09 -12.32
C PRO A 51 -21.82 -9.97 -11.47
N VAL A 52 -21.36 -10.32 -10.26
CA VAL A 52 -20.67 -9.39 -9.37
C VAL A 52 -19.17 -9.44 -9.71
N PRO A 53 -18.54 -8.32 -10.10
CA PRO A 53 -17.10 -8.30 -10.36
C PRO A 53 -16.30 -8.64 -9.10
N GLN A 54 -15.30 -9.49 -9.26
CA GLN A 54 -14.31 -9.77 -8.22
C GLN A 54 -13.15 -8.80 -8.39
N VAL A 55 -12.90 -7.99 -7.35
CA VAL A 55 -11.82 -7.01 -7.34
C VAL A 55 -10.72 -7.50 -6.41
N GLU A 56 -9.55 -7.81 -6.97
CA GLU A 56 -8.36 -8.17 -6.21
C GLU A 56 -7.44 -6.94 -6.15
N ARG A 57 -7.06 -6.50 -4.94
CA ARG A 57 -6.20 -5.33 -4.74
C ARG A 57 -4.85 -5.73 -4.18
N PHE A 58 -3.79 -5.10 -4.67
CA PHE A 58 -2.44 -5.34 -4.17
C PHE A 58 -1.55 -4.11 -4.32
N ILE A 59 -0.53 -4.04 -3.46
CA ILE A 59 0.44 -2.94 -3.45
C ILE A 59 1.84 -3.53 -3.51
N TYR A 60 2.68 -3.02 -4.40
CA TYR A 60 4.12 -3.25 -4.35
C TYR A 60 4.78 -2.12 -3.57
N ALA A 61 5.46 -2.46 -2.47
CA ALA A 61 6.15 -1.51 -1.60
C ALA A 61 7.66 -1.76 -1.60
N GLU A 62 8.44 -0.72 -1.87
CA GLU A 62 9.90 -0.76 -1.78
C GLU A 62 10.35 -0.28 -0.39
N GLY A 63 10.91 -1.20 0.38
CA GLY A 63 11.49 -0.94 1.70
C GLY A 63 13.02 -0.80 1.66
N LYS A 64 13.57 0.04 2.55
CA LYS A 64 15.02 0.14 2.78
C LYS A 64 15.57 -1.12 3.44
N GLY A 65 16.65 -1.67 2.89
CA GLY A 65 17.32 -2.84 3.44
C GLY A 65 16.49 -4.11 3.32
N VAL A 66 16.79 -5.09 4.18
CA VAL A 66 16.22 -6.46 4.15
C VAL A 66 15.18 -6.73 5.23
N ASN A 67 15.00 -5.80 6.17
CA ASN A 67 14.10 -5.99 7.30
C ASN A 67 12.65 -6.05 6.83
N LYS A 68 11.95 -7.14 7.18
CA LYS A 68 10.53 -7.31 6.88
C LYS A 68 9.71 -6.30 7.70
N PRO A 69 8.95 -5.39 7.06
CA PRO A 69 8.03 -4.53 7.78
C PRO A 69 6.84 -5.37 8.29
N LEU A 70 6.32 -5.02 9.46
CA LEU A 70 5.03 -5.50 9.93
C LEU A 70 3.95 -4.53 9.44
N VAL A 71 3.04 -4.97 8.58
CA VAL A 71 1.90 -4.15 8.15
C VAL A 71 0.80 -4.26 9.20
N GLU A 72 0.45 -3.16 9.84
CA GLU A 72 -0.64 -3.12 10.83
C GLU A 72 -2.00 -2.93 10.16
N SER A 73 -2.07 -2.07 9.15
CA SER A 73 -3.30 -1.83 8.40
C SER A 73 -3.02 -1.14 7.07
N VAL A 74 -3.83 -1.42 6.06
CA VAL A 74 -3.91 -0.62 4.84
C VAL A 74 -5.31 -0.02 4.77
N SER A 75 -5.42 1.23 4.33
CA SER A 75 -6.72 1.87 4.14
C SER A 75 -6.83 2.61 2.82
N TYR A 76 -7.99 2.52 2.18
CA TYR A 76 -8.40 3.28 1.01
C TYR A 76 -9.65 4.07 1.34
N ASN A 77 -9.63 5.40 1.23
CA ASN A 77 -10.80 6.26 1.50
C ASN A 77 -11.58 5.85 2.79
N ASN A 78 -10.85 5.54 3.88
CA ASN A 78 -11.35 5.05 5.18
C ASN A 78 -11.79 3.57 5.27
N ASN A 79 -11.89 2.85 4.15
CA ASN A 79 -12.09 1.40 4.16
C ASN A 79 -10.79 0.70 4.55
N ARG A 80 -10.85 -0.19 5.54
CA ARG A 80 -9.69 -0.94 6.04
C ARG A 80 -9.55 -2.28 5.33
N PHE A 81 -8.30 -2.63 5.09
CA PHE A 81 -7.86 -3.89 4.51
C PHE A 81 -6.85 -4.54 5.45
N THR A 82 -6.94 -5.85 5.57
CA THR A 82 -5.81 -6.66 6.03
C THR A 82 -4.86 -6.86 4.84
N ALA A 83 -3.59 -7.10 5.15
CA ALA A 83 -2.57 -7.27 4.12
C ALA A 83 -1.73 -8.51 4.42
N VAL A 84 -1.62 -9.39 3.43
CA VAL A 84 -0.62 -10.46 3.43
C VAL A 84 0.64 -9.93 2.77
N LEU A 85 1.76 -9.96 3.50
CA LEU A 85 3.02 -9.41 3.04
C LEU A 85 3.99 -10.52 2.59
N THR A 86 4.31 -10.51 1.30
CA THR A 86 5.23 -11.46 0.66
C THR A 86 6.44 -10.72 0.11
N LYS A 87 7.64 -11.27 0.30
CA LYS A 87 8.85 -10.73 -0.33
C LYS A 87 8.83 -11.07 -1.81
N VAL A 88 9.10 -10.09 -2.67
CA VAL A 88 9.28 -10.35 -4.11
C VAL A 88 10.69 -10.89 -4.33
N GLU A 89 10.81 -11.95 -5.13
CA GLU A 89 12.11 -12.51 -5.50
C GLU A 89 12.84 -11.57 -6.49
N GLY A 90 14.14 -11.37 -6.25
CA GLY A 90 14.94 -10.42 -7.03
C GLY A 90 14.66 -8.95 -6.72
N ASN A 91 14.99 -8.07 -7.65
CA ASN A 91 14.83 -6.61 -7.53
C ASN A 91 13.88 -6.01 -8.55
N THR A 92 13.34 -6.82 -9.46
CA THR A 92 12.49 -6.41 -10.58
C THR A 92 11.34 -7.40 -10.72
N ILE A 93 10.13 -6.91 -10.95
CA ILE A 93 8.94 -7.73 -11.17
C ILE A 93 8.08 -7.12 -12.28
N SER A 94 7.45 -7.98 -13.08
CA SER A 94 6.33 -7.58 -13.94
C SER A 94 5.04 -7.69 -13.13
N ALA A 95 4.39 -6.56 -12.88
CA ALA A 95 3.09 -6.53 -12.21
C ALA A 95 1.94 -6.96 -13.14
N GLY A 96 2.17 -6.99 -14.46
CA GLY A 96 1.18 -7.25 -15.50
C GLY A 96 1.11 -6.11 -16.50
N LYS A 97 0.03 -6.06 -17.29
CA LYS A 97 -0.24 -5.01 -18.28
C LYS A 97 -1.28 -4.05 -17.75
N LYS A 98 -1.15 -2.75 -18.01
CA LYS A 98 -2.22 -1.79 -17.72
C LYS A 98 -3.46 -2.10 -18.55
N SER A 99 -4.63 -1.93 -17.96
CA SER A 99 -5.90 -2.14 -18.68
C SER A 99 -6.19 -1.04 -19.72
N GLU A 100 -5.60 0.15 -19.58
CA GLU A 100 -5.88 1.31 -20.45
C GLU A 100 -5.09 1.26 -21.76
N ASP A 101 -3.81 0.90 -21.70
CA ASP A 101 -2.89 1.00 -22.85
C ASP A 101 -2.09 -0.28 -23.12
N GLU A 102 -2.42 -1.38 -22.43
CA GLU A 102 -1.76 -2.69 -22.53
C GLU A 102 -0.24 -2.70 -22.29
N LYS A 103 0.33 -1.60 -21.78
CA LYS A 103 1.76 -1.53 -21.52
C LYS A 103 2.14 -2.34 -20.29
N ASP A 104 3.28 -3.02 -20.38
CA ASP A 104 3.85 -3.75 -19.27
C ASP A 104 4.23 -2.81 -18.12
N VAL A 105 3.84 -3.19 -16.91
CA VAL A 105 4.15 -2.49 -15.67
C VAL A 105 5.32 -3.20 -15.00
N ILE A 106 6.52 -2.63 -15.19
CA ILE A 106 7.74 -3.15 -14.59
C ILE A 106 8.09 -2.32 -13.35
N ILE A 107 8.22 -3.00 -12.22
CA ILE A 107 8.57 -2.37 -10.95
C ILE A 107 9.98 -2.80 -10.57
N LYS A 108 10.86 -1.83 -10.35
CA LYS A 108 12.27 -2.06 -10.00
C LYS A 108 12.64 -1.36 -8.70
N ALA A 109 13.08 -2.15 -7.72
CA ALA A 109 13.67 -1.66 -6.49
C ALA A 109 15.08 -1.12 -6.75
N ARG A 110 15.49 -0.10 -5.99
CA ARG A 110 16.87 0.40 -5.99
C ARG A 110 17.80 -0.64 -5.38
N ASN A 111 19.06 -0.62 -5.77
CA ASN A 111 20.07 -1.50 -5.19
C ASN A 111 20.11 -1.35 -3.66
N GLY A 112 20.12 -2.48 -2.95
CA GLY A 112 20.08 -2.53 -1.48
C GLY A 112 18.68 -2.38 -0.85
N ASN A 113 17.64 -2.15 -1.64
CA ASN A 113 16.25 -2.16 -1.18
C ASN A 113 15.58 -3.50 -1.46
N THR A 114 14.53 -3.79 -0.68
CA THR A 114 13.69 -4.98 -0.87
C THR A 114 12.32 -4.58 -1.38
N LEU A 115 11.82 -5.32 -2.37
CA LEU A 115 10.46 -5.17 -2.87
C LEU A 115 9.54 -6.16 -2.16
N TRP A 116 8.38 -5.65 -1.70
CA TRP A 116 7.35 -6.43 -1.03
C TRP A 116 6.04 -6.32 -1.80
N LYS A 117 5.28 -7.41 -1.86
CA LYS A 117 3.90 -7.44 -2.33
C LYS A 117 2.97 -7.52 -1.13
N LEU A 118 2.03 -6.59 -1.05
CA LEU A 118 0.94 -6.57 -0.08
C LEU A 118 -0.32 -7.00 -0.83
N GLU A 119 -0.81 -8.22 -0.57
CA GLU A 119 -2.09 -8.68 -1.08
C GLU A 119 -3.17 -8.26 -0.08
N LEU A 120 -4.17 -7.52 -0.57
CA LEU A 120 -5.15 -6.87 0.29
C LEU A 120 -6.43 -7.67 0.34
N GLN A 121 -6.95 -7.87 1.55
CA GLN A 121 -8.25 -8.47 1.78
C GLN A 121 -9.13 -7.46 2.50
N PRO A 122 -10.34 -7.14 1.99
CA PRO A 122 -11.23 -6.21 2.66
C PRO A 122 -11.66 -6.78 4.01
N VAL A 123 -11.76 -5.92 5.03
CA VAL A 123 -12.26 -6.33 6.35
C VAL A 123 -13.79 -6.49 6.36
N SER A 124 -14.47 -5.89 5.37
CA SER A 124 -15.92 -5.97 5.20
C SER A 124 -16.26 -6.86 4.02
N ASP A 125 -17.31 -7.68 4.16
CA ASP A 125 -17.85 -8.53 3.09
C ASP A 125 -18.62 -7.74 2.00
N LYS A 126 -18.48 -6.41 1.99
CA LYS A 126 -19.17 -5.57 1.00
C LYS A 126 -18.44 -5.68 -0.34
N PRO A 127 -19.20 -5.77 -1.46
CA PRO A 127 -18.62 -5.67 -2.79
C PRO A 127 -17.71 -4.46 -2.89
N GLN A 128 -16.52 -4.68 -3.43
CA GLN A 128 -15.55 -3.61 -3.63
C GLN A 128 -15.90 -2.87 -4.90
N ASP A 129 -16.06 -1.55 -4.81
CA ASP A 129 -16.22 -0.71 -5.98
C ASP A 129 -14.87 -0.65 -6.73
N PRO A 130 -14.82 -1.02 -8.03
CA PRO A 130 -13.62 -0.89 -8.86
C PRO A 130 -13.27 0.56 -9.19
N SER A 131 -14.10 1.55 -8.84
CA SER A 131 -13.77 2.96 -9.02
C SER A 131 -12.46 3.31 -8.31
N ALA A 132 -11.68 4.20 -8.93
CA ALA A 132 -10.31 4.50 -8.53
C ALA A 132 -10.26 4.94 -7.06
N CYS A 133 -9.80 4.05 -6.19
CA CYS A 133 -9.70 4.37 -4.78
C CYS A 133 -8.47 5.26 -4.56
N ARG A 134 -8.69 6.37 -3.84
CA ARG A 134 -7.68 7.39 -3.55
C ARG A 134 -7.30 7.31 -2.07
N ASN A 135 -6.32 8.12 -1.68
CA ASN A 135 -5.90 8.28 -0.28
C ASN A 135 -5.49 6.96 0.38
N ILE A 136 -4.60 6.23 -0.29
CA ILE A 136 -4.09 4.95 0.19
C ILE A 136 -3.06 5.21 1.28
N LEU A 137 -3.31 4.68 2.47
CA LEU A 137 -2.40 4.78 3.63
C LEU A 137 -1.98 3.37 4.08
N ILE A 138 -0.68 3.20 4.27
CA ILE A 138 -0.07 1.97 4.78
C ILE A 138 0.50 2.28 6.16
N LYS A 139 -0.09 1.71 7.21
CA LYS A 139 0.44 1.77 8.56
C LYS A 139 1.31 0.55 8.80
N LEU A 140 2.57 0.77 9.13
CA LEU A 140 3.56 -0.29 9.27
C LEU A 140 4.53 -0.03 10.42
N LYS A 141 5.15 -1.09 10.91
CA LYS A 141 6.14 -1.08 11.96
C LYS A 141 7.41 -1.79 11.48
N THR A 142 8.55 -1.12 11.55
CA THR A 142 9.85 -1.68 11.16
C THR A 142 10.84 -1.42 12.27
N ALA A 143 11.52 -2.48 12.76
CA ALA A 143 12.46 -2.39 13.88
C ALA A 143 11.87 -1.64 15.09
N GLY A 144 10.61 -1.94 15.44
CA GLY A 144 9.92 -1.32 16.57
C GLY A 144 9.31 0.07 16.30
N LYS A 145 9.65 0.74 15.20
CA LYS A 145 9.18 2.09 14.89
C LYS A 145 7.96 2.07 13.98
N LEU A 146 6.90 2.75 14.41
CA LEU A 146 5.67 2.91 13.65
C LEU A 146 5.84 4.00 12.58
N CYS A 147 5.28 3.78 11.41
CA CYS A 147 5.22 4.72 10.31
C CYS A 147 3.87 4.65 9.60
N LEU A 148 3.41 5.80 9.11
CA LEU A 148 2.32 5.90 8.15
C LEU A 148 2.87 6.35 6.79
N TYR A 149 2.73 5.52 5.77
CA TYR A 149 3.13 5.85 4.40
C TYR A 149 1.91 6.13 3.53
N LYS A 150 1.86 7.30 2.89
CA LYS A 150 0.84 7.63 1.89
C LYS A 150 1.34 7.21 0.51
N VAL A 151 0.60 6.33 -0.17
CA VAL A 151 0.91 6.00 -1.56
C VAL A 151 0.60 7.22 -2.42
N PRO A 152 1.56 7.74 -3.19
CA PRO A 152 1.31 8.88 -4.06
C PRO A 152 0.36 8.48 -5.19
N GLY A 153 -0.62 9.34 -5.49
CA GLY A 153 -1.61 9.11 -6.53
C GLY A 153 -2.77 8.22 -6.08
N GLY A 154 -3.35 7.51 -7.05
CA GLY A 154 -4.33 6.45 -6.84
C GLY A 154 -3.76 5.11 -7.29
N GLU A 155 -4.62 4.10 -7.33
CA GLU A 155 -4.30 2.80 -7.91
C GLU A 155 -4.52 2.77 -9.43
N SER A 156 -3.89 1.81 -10.11
CA SER A 156 -4.07 1.56 -11.54
C SER A 156 -4.65 0.17 -11.79
N GLN A 157 -5.58 0.07 -12.74
CA GLN A 157 -6.13 -1.22 -13.16
C GLN A 157 -5.13 -1.97 -14.04
N LEU A 158 -4.90 -3.24 -13.72
CA LEU A 158 -4.18 -4.16 -14.58
C LEU A 158 -5.15 -5.07 -15.34
N SER A 159 -4.75 -5.45 -16.54
CA SER A 159 -5.46 -6.42 -17.36
C SER A 159 -5.45 -7.77 -16.67
N THR A 160 -6.62 -8.40 -16.62
CA THR A 160 -6.82 -9.72 -16.03
C THR A 160 -7.08 -10.69 -17.17
N PRO A 161 -6.31 -11.79 -17.30
CA PRO A 161 -6.59 -12.79 -18.33
C PRO A 161 -7.97 -13.41 -18.08
N PRO A 162 -8.70 -13.82 -19.13
CA PRO A 162 -9.95 -14.53 -18.98
C PRO A 162 -9.72 -15.80 -18.15
N ARG A 163 -10.56 -16.02 -17.13
CA ARG A 163 -10.61 -17.28 -16.37
C ARG A 163 -11.63 -18.17 -17.08
N TYR A 164 -11.16 -19.12 -17.90
CA TYR A 164 -11.98 -20.14 -18.55
C TYR A 164 -12.16 -21.35 -17.62
#